data_AF-A0A239P8Q7-F1
#
_entry.id   AF-A0A239P8Q7-F1
#
_cell.length_a   1.000
_cell.length_b   1.000
_cell.length_c   1.000
_cell.angle_alpha   90.00
_cell.angle_beta   90.00
_cell.angle_gamma   90.00
#
_symmetry.space_group_name_H-M   'P 1'
#
loop_
_entity.id
_entity.type
_entity.pdbx_description
1 polymer ?
#
loop_
_entity_poly.entity_id
_entity_poly.type
_entity_poly.pdbx_seq_one_letter_code
_entity_poly.pdbx_strand_id
1 'polypeptide(L)'
;MSDPPDFTFAAARDRVAEKTARFFLGLLRKDFGQGMTEAEVNGRPGLVARLDGRVVAVIATEVRGGRLTDLWMVLNPDKLRTWR
;
A
#
# COMPACT_ATOMS: atom_id res chain seq x y z
N MET A 1 -14.74 5.90 -14.94
CA MET A 1 -14.09 5.77 -13.62
C MET A 1 -13.19 4.55 -13.73
N SER A 2 -11.98 4.76 -14.26
CA SER A 2 -11.16 3.67 -14.81
C SER A 2 -10.79 2.62 -13.76
N ASP A 3 -10.89 1.36 -14.17
CA ASP A 3 -10.30 0.22 -13.47
C ASP A 3 -8.89 0.56 -12.99
N PRO A 4 -8.54 0.22 -11.75
CA PRO A 4 -7.15 0.30 -11.37
C PRO A 4 -6.37 -0.79 -12.10
N PRO A 5 -5.24 -0.46 -12.75
CA PRO A 5 -4.45 -1.47 -13.41
C PRO A 5 -3.87 -2.37 -12.32
N ASP A 6 -4.24 -3.64 -12.35
CA ASP A 6 -3.38 -4.69 -11.82
C ASP A 6 -3.11 -4.68 -10.30
N PHE A 7 -4.11 -4.44 -9.45
CA PHE A 7 -3.96 -4.71 -8.00
C PHE A 7 -4.11 -6.21 -7.69
N THR A 8 -3.06 -6.84 -7.14
CA THR A 8 -3.08 -8.30 -6.88
C THR A 8 -3.78 -8.69 -5.56
N PHE A 9 -4.07 -7.82 -4.60
CA PHE A 9 -5.00 -8.02 -3.45
C PHE A 9 -5.17 -6.65 -2.72
N ALA A 10 -6.23 -6.23 -2.01
CA ALA A 10 -7.55 -6.75 -1.68
C ALA A 10 -8.45 -5.56 -1.27
N ALA A 11 -9.69 -5.45 -1.77
CA ALA A 11 -10.68 -4.52 -1.22
C ALA A 11 -11.34 -5.17 0.00
N ALA A 12 -10.86 -4.87 1.21
CA ALA A 12 -11.50 -5.31 2.44
C ALA A 12 -12.43 -4.20 2.96
N ARG A 13 -13.69 -4.52 3.26
CA ARG A 13 -14.66 -3.58 3.83
C ARG A 13 -14.59 -3.58 5.38
N ASP A 14 -14.49 -2.36 5.92
CA ASP A 14 -14.66 -1.91 7.31
C ASP A 14 -13.71 -2.45 8.40
N ARG A 15 -13.84 -3.70 8.87
CA ARG A 15 -13.19 -4.12 10.13
C ARG A 15 -12.05 -5.12 9.97
N VAL A 16 -12.18 -6.01 8.99
CA VAL A 16 -11.11 -6.94 8.62
C VAL A 16 -10.00 -6.18 7.92
N ALA A 17 -10.35 -5.18 7.11
CA ALA A 17 -9.41 -4.33 6.39
C ALA A 17 -8.41 -3.67 7.34
N GLU A 18 -8.87 -3.10 8.44
CA GLU A 18 -8.02 -2.36 9.36
C GLU A 18 -7.04 -3.28 10.13
N LYS A 19 -7.50 -4.45 10.59
CA LYS A 19 -6.63 -5.44 11.24
C LYS A 19 -5.59 -6.00 10.26
N THR A 20 -6.03 -6.34 9.05
CA THR A 20 -5.15 -6.84 7.99
C THR A 20 -4.15 -5.75 7.57
N ALA A 21 -4.59 -4.51 7.41
CA ALA A 21 -3.75 -3.35 7.11
C ALA A 21 -2.67 -3.18 8.17
N ARG A 22 -3.05 -3.16 9.47
CA ARG A 22 -2.09 -3.02 10.57
C ARG A 22 -1.13 -4.19 10.65
N PHE A 23 -1.59 -5.41 10.39
CA PHE A 23 -0.72 -6.59 10.38
C PHE A 23 0.34 -6.50 9.28
N PHE A 24 -0.08 -6.26 8.03
CA PHE A 24 0.87 -6.10 6.92
C PHE A 24 1.77 -4.88 7.10
N LEU A 25 1.24 -3.76 7.59
CA LEU A 25 2.06 -2.58 7.90
C LEU A 25 3.10 -2.90 8.99
N GLY A 26 2.73 -3.69 9.99
CA GLY A 26 3.66 -4.16 11.02
C GLY A 26 4.79 -5.02 10.46
N LEU A 27 4.46 -5.97 9.57
CA LEU A 27 5.46 -6.78 8.87
C LEU A 27 6.37 -5.92 7.98
N LEU A 28 5.80 -5.04 7.17
CA LEU A 28 6.57 -4.17 6.29
C LEU A 28 7.45 -3.20 7.07
N ARG A 29 7.00 -2.69 8.22
CA ARG A 29 7.84 -1.88 9.10
C ARG A 29 8.97 -2.67 9.73
N LYS A 30 8.76 -3.95 10.05
CA LYS A 30 9.80 -4.82 10.61
C LYS A 30 10.90 -5.09 9.58
N ASP A 31 10.51 -5.36 8.34
CA ASP A 31 11.43 -5.82 7.31
C ASP A 31 12.01 -4.65 6.47
N PHE A 32 11.27 -3.54 6.33
CA PHE A 32 11.60 -2.41 5.46
C PHE A 32 11.47 -1.03 6.14
N GLY A 33 11.34 -0.98 7.47
CA GLY A 33 11.02 0.26 8.20
C GLY A 33 11.95 1.44 7.93
N GLN A 34 13.21 1.19 7.61
CA GLN A 34 14.19 2.23 7.28
C GLN A 34 14.00 2.84 5.88
N GLY A 35 13.28 2.16 4.98
CA GLY A 35 13.03 2.63 3.61
C GLY A 35 11.55 2.89 3.32
N MET A 36 10.69 2.89 4.32
CA MET A 36 9.29 3.29 4.17
C MET A 36 9.17 4.81 4.17
N THR A 37 8.54 5.34 3.12
CA THR A 37 8.29 6.78 2.95
C THR A 37 6.82 7.02 2.66
N GLU A 38 6.28 8.11 3.21
CA GLU A 38 4.94 8.60 2.86
C GLU A 38 4.96 9.17 1.44
N ALA A 39 3.97 8.78 0.64
CA ALA A 39 3.84 9.23 -0.74
C ALA A 39 2.38 9.33 -1.14
N GLU A 40 2.10 10.20 -2.10
CA GLU A 40 0.80 10.24 -2.75
C GLU A 40 0.76 9.19 -3.86
N VAL A 41 -0.14 8.23 -3.74
CA VAL A 41 -0.37 7.15 -4.70
C VAL A 41 -1.68 7.43 -5.43
N ASN A 42 -1.61 7.83 -6.69
CA ASN A 42 -2.79 8.12 -7.53
C ASN A 42 -3.79 9.09 -6.86
N GLY A 43 -3.32 10.18 -6.25
CA GLY A 43 -4.19 11.14 -5.57
C GLY A 43 -4.57 10.77 -4.14
N ARG A 44 -4.00 9.69 -3.59
CA ARG A 44 -4.41 9.12 -2.30
C ARG A 44 -3.22 9.01 -1.35
N PRO A 45 -3.43 9.17 -0.04
CA PRO A 45 -2.40 8.90 0.96
C PRO A 45 -1.91 7.44 0.86
N GLY A 46 -0.59 7.27 0.83
CA GLY A 46 0.04 5.97 0.68
C GLY A 46 1.43 5.90 1.29
N LEU A 47 2.00 4.69 1.23
CA LEU A 47 3.35 4.39 1.69
C LEU A 47 4.09 3.64 0.59
N VAL A 48 5.35 4.01 0.37
CA VAL A 48 6.26 3.32 -0.54
C VAL A 48 7.42 2.79 0.29
N ALA A 49 7.59 1.47 0.28
CA ALA A 49 8.75 0.82 0.88
C ALA A 49 9.84 0.65 -0.19
N ARG A 50 11.04 1.12 0.13
CA ARG A 50 12.23 0.94 -0.69
C ARG A 50 13.26 0.08 0.05
N LEU A 51 13.87 -0.87 -0.65
CA LEU A 51 15.03 -1.61 -0.17
C LEU A 51 16.16 -1.39 -1.18
N ASP A 52 17.32 -0.96 -0.71
CA ASP A 52 18.48 -0.64 -1.56
C ASP A 52 18.12 0.27 -2.76
N GLY A 53 17.27 1.28 -2.50
CA GLY A 53 16.80 2.24 -3.49
C GLY A 53 15.70 1.73 -4.43
N ARG A 54 15.33 0.44 -4.39
CA ARG A 54 14.27 -0.15 -5.22
C ARG A 54 12.95 -0.23 -4.48
N VAL A 55 11.85 0.10 -5.16
CA VAL A 55 10.50 -0.07 -4.60
C VAL A 55 10.17 -1.55 -4.45
N VAL A 56 9.85 -1.98 -3.23
CA VAL A 56 9.51 -3.37 -2.88
C VAL A 56 8.08 -3.52 -2.34
N ALA A 57 7.45 -2.41 -1.94
CA ALA A 57 6.04 -2.37 -1.63
C ALA A 57 5.46 -0.99 -1.93
N VAL A 58 4.21 -0.97 -2.41
CA VAL A 58 3.40 0.24 -2.49
C VAL A 58 2.08 -0.03 -1.79
N ILE A 59 1.67 0.89 -0.94
CA ILE A 59 0.43 0.84 -0.19
C ILE A 59 -0.33 2.12 -0.50
N ALA A 60 -1.61 2.01 -0.84
CA ALA A 60 -2.50 3.15 -0.98
C ALA A 60 -3.70 2.95 -0.06
N THR A 61 -4.19 4.04 0.52
CA THR A 61 -5.35 4.02 1.43
C THR A 61 -6.39 5.03 0.98
N GLU A 62 -7.66 4.68 1.10
CA GLU A 62 -8.76 5.64 1.05
C GLU A 62 -9.28 5.85 2.46
N VAL A 63 -9.34 7.10 2.89
CA VAL A 63 -9.95 7.48 4.17
C VAL A 63 -11.12 8.41 3.88
N ARG A 64 -12.32 8.01 4.31
CA ARG A 64 -13.54 8.84 4.23
C ARG A 64 -14.12 9.03 5.62
N GLY A 65 -14.38 10.28 6.01
CA GLY A 65 -14.92 10.59 7.33
C GLY A 65 -14.06 10.08 8.49
N GLY A 66 -12.73 10.05 8.32
CA GLY A 66 -11.79 9.55 9.33
C GLY A 66 -11.72 8.03 9.47
N ARG A 67 -12.35 7.27 8.57
CA ARG A 67 -12.30 5.79 8.55
C ARG A 67 -11.59 5.31 7.29
N LEU A 68 -10.70 4.34 7.45
CA LEU A 68 -10.10 3.60 6.34
C LEU A 68 -11.21 2.81 5.64
N THR A 69 -11.59 3.22 4.42
CA THR A 69 -12.62 2.53 3.64
C THR A 69 -12.01 1.49 2.72
N ASP A 70 -10.80 1.73 2.23
CA ASP A 70 -10.12 0.88 1.27
C ASP A 70 -8.60 0.90 1.49
N LEU A 71 -7.96 -0.23 1.22
CA LEU A 71 -6.51 -0.41 1.25
C LEU A 71 -6.10 -1.18 -0.01
N TRP A 72 -5.10 -0.67 -0.72
CA TRP A 72 -4.47 -1.38 -1.83
C TRP A 72 -3.02 -1.64 -1.50
N MET A 73 -2.53 -2.84 -1.82
CA MET A 73 -1.15 -3.21 -1.61
C MET A 73 -0.58 -3.90 -2.83
N VAL A 74 0.58 -3.43 -3.29
CA VAL A 74 1.33 -4.01 -4.39
C VAL A 74 2.68 -4.46 -3.85
N LEU A 75 2.87 -5.77 -3.81
CA LEU A 75 4.12 -6.43 -3.42
C LEU A 75 4.75 -7.21 -4.59
N ASN A 76 4.07 -7.29 -5.74
CA ASN A 76 4.58 -8.04 -6.88
C ASN A 76 5.77 -7.29 -7.50
N PRO A 77 6.99 -7.86 -7.48
CA PRO A 77 8.18 -7.22 -8.03
C PRO A 77 8.02 -6.78 -9.48
N ASP A 78 7.31 -7.57 -10.31
CA ASP A 78 7.12 -7.25 -11.73
C ASP A 78 6.24 -6.01 -11.91
N LYS A 79 5.24 -5.83 -11.04
CA LYS A 79 4.37 -4.65 -11.03
C LYS A 79 5.05 -3.42 -10.42
N LEU A 80 6.07 -3.63 -9.59
CA LEU A 80 6.83 -2.56 -8.95
C LEU A 80 7.99 -2.04 -9.80
N ARG A 81 8.44 -2.79 -10.82
CA ARG A 81 9.46 -2.32 -11.78
C ARG A 81 9.04 -1.05 -12.54
N THR A 82 7.73 -0.79 -12.65
CA THR A 82 7.18 0.40 -13.31
C THR A 82 7.04 1.60 -12.38
N TRP A 83 7.18 1.40 -11.07
CA TRP A 83 7.19 2.47 -10.07
C TRP A 83 8.56 3.14 -10.01
N ARG A 84 8.58 4.48 -10.06
CA ARG A 84 9.80 5.31 -9.93
C ARG A 84 9.82 6.02 -8.58
#